data_AF-A0A0P7XQ46-F1
#
_entry.id   AF-A0A0P7XQ46-F1
#
_cell.length_a   1.000
_cell.length_b   1.000
_cell.length_c   1.000
_cell.angle_alpha   90.00
_cell.angle_beta   90.00
_cell.angle_gamma   90.00
#
_symmetry.space_group_name_H-M   'P 1'
#
loop_
_entity.id
_entity.type
_entity.pdbx_description
1 polymer ?
#
loop_
_entity_poly.entity_id
_entity_poly.type
_entity_poly.pdbx_seq_one_letter_code
_entity_poly.pdbx_strand_id
1 'polypeptide(L)'
;MPLADETGAIRPVAALVPASSARIDTTWDAMGLSGTGSHDVILEDVTVPYRNTFEWPDGKAIGVFPWAICSPGIWFISTSATVVHLGLARRMIDEVRRELGGRRDRHSQQPLLSHPAILRVLERAEGTLQLATAGMRTTLSELWERGKTGVPLSEAERLMARNTTTAGVYLGTDLARAVFDVAGTSAIRRGGEW
;
A
#
# COMPACT_ATOMS: atom_id res chain seq x y z
N MET A 1 -30.24 -9.63 7.64
CA MET A 1 -30.06 -10.29 6.33
C MET A 1 -29.24 -11.55 6.54
N PRO A 2 -29.67 -12.70 6.02
CA PRO A 2 -28.95 -13.96 6.20
C PRO A 2 -27.51 -13.88 5.65
N LEU A 3 -26.60 -14.64 6.26
CA LEU A 3 -25.20 -14.75 5.85
C LEU A 3 -25.02 -15.58 4.59
N ALA A 4 -26.03 -16.36 4.21
CA ALA A 4 -26.11 -17.05 2.94
C ALA A 4 -27.25 -16.45 2.11
N ASP A 5 -27.03 -16.32 0.80
CA ASP A 5 -28.13 -16.00 -0.13
C ASP A 5 -29.01 -17.24 -0.40
N GLU A 6 -30.00 -17.07 -1.27
CA GLU A 6 -30.97 -18.11 -1.66
C GLU A 6 -30.30 -19.34 -2.32
N THR A 7 -29.06 -19.19 -2.80
CA THR A 7 -28.26 -20.25 -3.43
C THR A 7 -27.31 -20.94 -2.44
N GLY A 8 -27.27 -20.48 -1.18
CA GLY A 8 -26.33 -20.96 -0.17
C GLY A 8 -24.95 -20.30 -0.26
N ALA A 9 -24.74 -19.29 -1.11
CA ALA A 9 -23.48 -18.60 -1.21
C ALA A 9 -23.27 -17.67 -0.02
N ILE A 10 -22.10 -17.76 0.62
CA ILE A 10 -21.73 -16.92 1.75
C ILE A 10 -21.58 -15.47 1.27
N ARG A 11 -22.38 -14.58 1.85
CA ARG A 11 -22.29 -13.16 1.60
C ARG A 11 -21.33 -12.51 2.61
N PRO A 12 -20.22 -11.93 2.16
CA PRO A 12 -19.31 -11.22 3.04
C PRO A 12 -19.96 -9.92 3.54
N VAL A 13 -19.82 -9.68 4.84
CA VAL A 13 -20.40 -8.54 5.56
C VAL A 13 -19.30 -7.92 6.40
N ALA A 14 -19.27 -6.59 6.45
CA ALA A 14 -18.49 -5.85 7.43
C ALA A 14 -19.41 -5.40 8.58
N ALA A 15 -18.89 -5.46 9.80
CA ALA A 15 -19.61 -5.11 11.02
C ALA A 15 -18.82 -4.07 11.81
N LEU A 16 -19.52 -3.01 12.26
CA LEU A 16 -18.96 -2.00 13.14
C LEU A 16 -19.33 -2.32 14.59
N VAL A 17 -18.31 -2.53 15.41
CA VAL A 17 -18.44 -2.86 16.83
C VAL A 17 -17.66 -1.84 17.68
N PRO A 18 -18.11 -1.52 18.90
CA PRO A 18 -17.33 -0.70 19.81
C PRO A 18 -16.01 -1.38 20.16
N ALA A 19 -14.92 -0.61 20.24
CA ALA A 19 -13.61 -1.16 20.64
C ALA A 19 -13.65 -1.86 22.01
N SER A 20 -14.51 -1.41 22.92
CA SER A 20 -14.72 -2.03 24.24
C SER A 20 -15.34 -3.43 24.20
N SER A 21 -15.88 -3.86 23.05
CA SER A 21 -16.39 -5.22 22.85
C SER A 21 -15.36 -6.17 22.24
N ALA A 22 -14.17 -5.67 21.92
CA ALA A 22 -13.08 -6.44 21.36
C ALA A 22 -11.95 -6.62 22.38
N ARG A 23 -11.30 -7.77 22.32
CA ARG A 23 -10.01 -8.01 22.98
C ARG A 23 -8.93 -8.06 21.91
N ILE A 24 -7.83 -7.34 22.13
CA ILE A 24 -6.68 -7.37 21.23
C ILE A 24 -5.66 -8.35 21.79
N ASP A 25 -5.36 -9.40 21.03
CA ASP A 25 -4.29 -10.33 21.38
C ASP A 25 -2.99 -9.91 20.72
N THR A 26 -1.95 -9.74 21.53
CA THR A 26 -0.66 -9.24 21.05
C THR A 26 0.12 -10.30 20.26
N THR A 27 -0.30 -10.54 19.01
CA THR A 27 0.22 -11.63 18.14
C THR A 27 1.11 -11.15 16.99
N TRP A 28 1.37 -9.85 16.87
CA TRP A 28 2.07 -9.27 15.72
C TRP A 28 3.59 -9.33 15.89
N ASP A 29 4.18 -10.48 15.57
CA ASP A 29 5.63 -10.69 15.47
C ASP A 29 6.05 -10.80 13.99
N ALA A 30 6.13 -9.65 13.31
CA ALA A 30 6.40 -9.58 11.88
C ALA A 30 7.82 -9.08 11.57
N MET A 31 8.45 -9.70 10.55
CA MET A 31 9.78 -9.32 10.05
C MET A 31 9.82 -7.93 9.37
N GLY A 32 8.67 -7.44 8.91
CA GLY A 32 8.51 -6.15 8.27
C GLY A 32 7.12 -5.60 8.58
N LEU A 33 6.96 -4.27 8.46
CA LEU A 33 5.74 -3.58 8.93
C LEU A 33 5.45 -3.87 10.42
N SER A 34 6.47 -4.16 11.23
CA SER A 34 6.31 -4.49 12.66
C SER A 34 5.62 -3.37 13.46
N GLY A 35 5.84 -2.11 13.07
CA GLY A 35 5.20 -0.95 13.69
C GLY A 35 3.70 -0.79 13.40
N THR A 36 3.07 -1.63 12.55
CA THR A 36 1.63 -1.54 12.30
C THR A 36 0.79 -2.08 13.44
N GLY A 37 1.34 -2.98 14.27
CA GLY A 37 0.61 -3.63 15.35
C GLY A 37 -0.64 -4.36 14.85
N SER A 38 -0.52 -5.11 13.74
CA SER A 38 -1.63 -5.86 13.11
C SER A 38 -2.00 -7.12 13.91
N HIS A 39 -2.28 -6.91 15.18
CA HIS A 39 -2.68 -7.89 16.17
C HIS A 39 -4.03 -8.53 15.84
N ASP A 40 -4.25 -9.73 16.36
CA ASP A 40 -5.54 -10.38 16.25
C ASP A 40 -6.59 -9.65 17.10
N VAL A 41 -7.77 -9.45 16.50
CA VAL A 41 -8.93 -8.84 17.15
C VAL A 41 -9.92 -9.94 17.45
N ILE A 42 -10.17 -10.21 18.73
CA ILE A 42 -11.08 -11.25 19.19
C ILE A 42 -12.42 -10.63 19.59
N LEU A 43 -13.51 -11.19 19.05
CA LEU A 43 -14.89 -10.86 19.39
C LEU A 43 -15.56 -12.15 19.90
N GLU A 44 -15.98 -12.14 21.16
CA GLU A 44 -16.66 -13.26 21.81
C GLU A 44 -18.10 -12.87 22.14
N ASP A 45 -19.06 -13.63 21.59
CA ASP A 45 -20.50 -13.46 21.81
C ASP A 45 -21.04 -12.02 21.61
N VAL A 46 -20.44 -11.26 20.69
CA VAL A 46 -20.82 -9.87 20.40
C VAL A 46 -22.04 -9.82 19.48
N THR A 47 -23.15 -9.27 19.98
CA THR A 47 -24.33 -8.97 19.16
C THR A 47 -24.17 -7.65 18.44
N VAL A 48 -24.19 -7.67 17.09
CA VAL A 48 -24.08 -6.46 16.26
C VAL A 48 -25.48 -6.06 15.76
N PRO A 49 -25.97 -4.84 16.07
CA PRO A 49 -27.21 -4.34 15.49
C PRO A 49 -27.13 -4.30 13.96
N TYR A 50 -28.20 -4.68 13.27
CA TYR A 50 -28.22 -4.72 11.81
C TYR A 50 -27.81 -3.38 11.16
N ARG A 51 -28.20 -2.25 11.76
CA ARG A 51 -27.83 -0.89 11.31
C ARG A 51 -26.31 -0.61 11.33
N ASN A 52 -25.52 -1.43 12.02
CA ASN A 52 -24.06 -1.34 12.10
C ASN A 52 -23.37 -2.33 11.15
N THR A 53 -24.10 -2.96 10.23
CA THR A 53 -23.57 -3.90 9.25
C THR A 53 -23.74 -3.37 7.84
N PHE A 54 -22.81 -3.71 6.94
CA PHE A 54 -22.89 -3.34 5.53
C PHE A 54 -22.29 -4.42 4.63
N GLU A 55 -22.73 -4.47 3.38
CA GLU A 55 -22.18 -5.37 2.36
C GLU A 55 -20.73 -5.00 2.08
N TRP A 56 -19.84 -5.98 2.08
CA TRP A 56 -18.44 -5.74 1.77
C TRP A 56 -17.84 -6.94 1.05
N PRO A 57 -17.09 -6.75 -0.05
CA PRO A 57 -16.92 -5.49 -0.79
C PRO A 57 -18.11 -5.28 -1.74
N ASP A 58 -18.83 -4.15 -1.66
CA ASP A 58 -19.95 -3.88 -2.57
C ASP A 58 -19.63 -2.82 -3.65
N GLY A 59 -18.61 -1.98 -3.44
CA GLY A 59 -18.20 -0.94 -4.36
C GLY A 59 -19.28 0.12 -4.65
N LYS A 60 -20.35 0.16 -3.84
CA LYS A 60 -21.45 1.14 -3.98
C LYS A 60 -21.04 2.45 -3.33
N ALA A 61 -21.29 3.56 -4.02
CA ALA A 61 -21.06 4.88 -3.45
C ALA A 61 -22.02 5.11 -2.27
N ILE A 62 -21.49 5.32 -1.07
CA ILE A 62 -22.26 5.61 0.14
C ILE A 62 -21.85 7.01 0.63
N GLY A 63 -22.84 7.84 0.95
CA GLY A 63 -22.62 9.17 1.51
C GLY A 63 -22.68 10.31 0.49
N VAL A 64 -22.04 11.43 0.83
CA VAL A 64 -22.11 12.68 0.08
C VAL A 64 -20.89 12.83 -0.83
N PHE A 65 -21.11 13.23 -2.07
CA PHE A 65 -20.04 13.55 -3.00
C PHE A 65 -19.28 14.83 -2.59
N PRO A 66 -17.95 14.91 -2.80
CA PRO A 66 -17.12 13.96 -3.55
C PRO A 66 -16.74 12.70 -2.77
N TRP A 67 -16.86 12.66 -1.44
CA TRP A 67 -16.40 11.55 -0.59
C TRP A 67 -17.01 10.20 -0.91
N ALA A 68 -18.22 10.18 -1.46
CA ALA A 68 -18.90 8.96 -1.88
C ALA A 68 -18.12 8.14 -2.93
N ILE A 69 -17.13 8.74 -3.63
CA ILE A 69 -16.22 7.98 -4.50
C ILE A 69 -15.29 7.06 -3.72
N CYS A 70 -14.98 7.36 -2.45
CA CYS A 70 -14.23 6.49 -1.52
C CYS A 70 -15.12 5.33 -1.03
N SER A 71 -15.87 4.75 -1.96
CA SER A 71 -16.80 3.67 -1.73
C SER A 71 -16.09 2.47 -1.09
N PRO A 72 -16.77 1.76 -0.18
CA PRO A 72 -16.25 0.56 0.43
C PRO A 72 -15.81 -0.47 -0.63
N GLY A 73 -14.50 -0.73 -0.71
CA GLY A 73 -13.97 -1.74 -1.62
C GLY A 73 -12.45 -1.85 -1.63
N ILE A 74 -11.97 -2.85 -2.36
CA ILE A 74 -10.56 -3.27 -2.37
C ILE A 74 -9.62 -2.18 -2.92
N TRP A 75 -10.08 -1.34 -3.86
CA TRP A 75 -9.21 -0.36 -4.53
C TRP A 75 -8.72 0.77 -3.60
N PHE A 76 -9.48 1.13 -2.56
CA PHE A 76 -9.04 2.10 -1.56
C PHE A 76 -7.89 1.53 -0.71
N ILE A 77 -8.00 0.26 -0.31
CA ILE A 77 -6.92 -0.47 0.36
C ILE A 77 -5.68 -0.55 -0.54
N SER A 78 -5.86 -0.89 -1.82
CA SER A 78 -4.76 -0.90 -2.79
C SER A 78 -4.10 0.46 -2.90
N THR A 79 -4.85 1.57 -2.87
CA THR A 79 -4.31 2.93 -2.90
C THR A 79 -3.39 3.20 -1.71
N SER A 80 -3.83 2.87 -0.49
CA SER A 80 -3.02 2.99 0.72
C SER A 80 -1.76 2.12 0.64
N ALA A 81 -1.88 0.90 0.14
CA ALA A 81 -0.74 0.02 -0.05
C ALA A 81 0.27 0.62 -1.06
N THR A 82 -0.19 1.17 -2.18
CA THR A 82 0.67 1.77 -3.20
C THR A 82 1.50 2.91 -2.62
N VAL A 83 0.88 3.85 -1.90
CA VAL A 83 1.60 5.02 -1.37
C VAL A 83 2.66 4.62 -0.34
N VAL A 84 2.39 3.58 0.46
CA VAL A 84 3.38 3.00 1.39
C VAL A 84 4.56 2.40 0.62
N HIS A 85 4.31 1.61 -0.43
CA HIS A 85 5.38 0.99 -1.23
C HIS A 85 6.23 2.02 -1.98
N LEU A 86 5.61 3.05 -2.57
CA LEU A 86 6.36 4.11 -3.25
C LEU A 86 7.16 4.97 -2.26
N GLY A 87 6.62 5.25 -1.07
CA GLY A 87 7.33 5.93 0.00
C GLY A 87 8.53 5.13 0.52
N LEU A 88 8.36 3.82 0.70
CA LEU A 88 9.45 2.91 1.06
C LEU A 88 10.54 2.90 -0.01
N ALA A 89 10.16 2.78 -1.29
CA ALA A 89 11.09 2.82 -2.41
C ALA A 89 11.90 4.12 -2.45
N ARG A 90 11.24 5.28 -2.25
CA ARG A 90 11.94 6.58 -2.12
C ARG A 90 12.98 6.52 -1.01
N ARG A 91 12.57 6.12 0.20
CA ARG A 91 13.48 6.05 1.34
C ARG A 91 14.65 5.11 1.06
N MET A 92 14.42 3.95 0.47
CA MET A 92 15.49 3.00 0.14
C MET A 92 16.50 3.58 -0.86
N ILE A 93 16.04 4.32 -1.88
CA ILE A 93 16.93 5.00 -2.83
C ILE A 93 17.83 5.99 -2.10
N ASP A 94 17.25 6.81 -1.21
CA ASP A 94 17.99 7.82 -0.44
C ASP A 94 19.01 7.17 0.50
N GLU A 95 18.62 6.08 1.18
CA GLU A 95 19.48 5.30 2.06
C GLU A 95 20.66 4.67 1.33
N VAL A 96 20.42 4.07 0.16
CA VAL A 96 21.49 3.49 -0.66
C VAL A 96 22.44 4.56 -1.20
N ARG A 97 21.93 5.70 -1.64
CA ARG A 97 22.79 6.83 -2.04
C ARG A 97 23.68 7.29 -0.88
N ARG A 98 23.10 7.43 0.32
CA ARG A 98 23.86 7.81 1.52
C ARG A 98 24.92 6.78 1.87
N GLU A 99 24.53 5.51 1.91
CA GLU A 99 25.40 4.39 2.28
C GLU A 99 26.58 4.21 1.30
N LEU A 100 26.32 4.31 0.00
CA LEU A 100 27.34 4.15 -1.03
C LEU A 100 28.18 5.41 -1.25
N GLY A 101 27.68 6.60 -0.89
CA GLY A 101 28.33 7.88 -1.17
C GLY A 101 29.73 8.04 -0.56
N GLY A 102 29.98 7.43 0.59
CA GLY A 102 31.30 7.43 1.24
C GLY A 102 32.18 6.23 0.89
N ARG A 103 31.70 5.29 0.07
CA ARG A 103 32.33 3.97 -0.12
C ARG A 103 33.11 3.87 -1.41
N ARG A 104 34.17 3.07 -1.35
CA ARG A 104 35.02 2.72 -2.48
C ARG A 104 34.99 1.22 -2.71
N ASP A 105 35.12 0.82 -3.97
CA ASP A 105 35.31 -0.58 -4.34
C ASP A 105 36.62 -1.11 -3.74
N ARG A 106 36.58 -2.33 -3.21
CA ARG A 106 37.70 -2.91 -2.45
C ARG A 106 38.95 -3.08 -3.31
N HIS A 107 38.79 -3.39 -4.59
CA HIS A 107 39.91 -3.72 -5.47
C HIS A 107 40.38 -2.50 -6.27
N SER A 108 39.47 -1.84 -6.96
CA SER A 108 39.77 -0.69 -7.83
C SER A 108 39.95 0.62 -7.09
N GLN A 109 39.52 0.70 -5.81
CA GLN A 109 39.52 1.91 -4.98
C GLN A 109 38.71 3.08 -5.56
N GLN A 110 37.95 2.85 -6.63
CA GLN A 110 37.06 3.85 -7.21
C GLN A 110 35.81 4.04 -6.33
N PRO A 111 35.22 5.24 -6.28
CA PRO A 111 33.95 5.45 -5.60
C PRO A 111 32.86 4.48 -6.11
N LEU A 112 32.06 3.90 -5.20
CA LEU A 112 30.99 3.00 -5.62
C LEU A 112 29.94 3.72 -6.47
N LEU A 113 29.66 4.99 -6.15
CA LEU A 113 28.75 5.84 -6.93
C LEU A 113 29.33 6.34 -8.27
N SER A 114 30.52 5.88 -8.70
CA SER A 114 30.96 6.06 -10.09
C SER A 114 30.86 4.77 -10.91
N HIS A 115 30.45 3.65 -10.30
CA HIS A 115 30.36 2.38 -11.01
C HIS A 115 29.13 2.36 -11.94
N PRO A 116 29.29 2.15 -13.26
CA PRO A 116 28.18 2.26 -14.22
C PRO A 116 26.99 1.33 -13.92
N ALA A 117 27.24 0.14 -13.35
CA ALA A 117 26.16 -0.77 -12.98
C ALA A 117 25.29 -0.23 -11.84
N ILE A 118 25.89 0.45 -10.86
CA ILE A 118 25.16 1.06 -9.73
C ILE A 118 24.37 2.26 -10.23
N LEU A 119 25.01 3.12 -11.02
CA LEU A 119 24.37 4.31 -11.59
C LEU A 119 23.12 3.95 -12.42
N ARG A 120 23.22 2.96 -13.31
CA ARG A 120 22.05 2.53 -14.12
C ARG A 120 20.87 2.06 -13.28
N VAL A 121 21.13 1.36 -12.17
CA VAL A 121 20.05 0.92 -11.26
C VAL A 121 19.42 2.11 -10.57
N LEU A 122 20.22 3.04 -10.04
CA LEU A 122 19.71 4.24 -9.37
C LEU A 122 18.95 5.16 -10.33
N GLU A 123 19.47 5.38 -11.53
CA GLU A 123 18.81 6.18 -12.58
C GLU A 123 17.46 5.59 -12.98
N ARG A 124 17.42 4.27 -13.24
CA ARG A 124 16.17 3.57 -13.53
C ARG A 124 15.19 3.67 -12.35
N ALA A 125 15.69 3.53 -11.12
CA ALA A 125 14.88 3.59 -9.93
C ALA A 125 14.22 4.96 -9.73
N GLU A 126 15.00 6.05 -9.89
CA GLU A 126 14.49 7.43 -9.82
C GLU A 126 13.44 7.70 -10.89
N GLY A 127 13.72 7.37 -12.15
CA GLY A 127 12.79 7.60 -13.25
C GLY A 127 11.49 6.81 -13.08
N THR A 128 11.59 5.54 -12.69
CA THR A 128 10.42 4.68 -12.46
C THR A 128 9.59 5.19 -11.28
N LEU A 129 10.22 5.61 -10.18
CA LEU A 129 9.53 6.18 -9.03
C LEU A 129 8.83 7.50 -9.37
N GLN A 130 9.49 8.36 -10.16
CA GLN A 130 8.91 9.61 -10.66
C GLN A 130 7.66 9.32 -11.50
N LEU A 131 7.75 8.38 -12.44
CA LEU A 131 6.63 8.00 -13.31
C LEU A 131 5.48 7.37 -12.51
N ALA A 132 5.77 6.45 -11.60
CA ALA A 132 4.76 5.82 -10.73
C ALA A 132 4.04 6.85 -9.85
N THR A 133 4.80 7.78 -9.26
CA THR A 133 4.23 8.85 -8.42
C THR A 133 3.36 9.79 -9.24
N ALA A 134 3.81 10.19 -10.43
CA ALA A 134 3.03 11.03 -11.33
C ALA A 134 1.73 10.33 -11.77
N GLY A 135 1.81 9.06 -12.20
CA GLY A 135 0.64 8.27 -12.60
C GLY A 135 -0.39 8.13 -11.48
N MET A 136 0.07 7.82 -10.26
CA MET A 136 -0.81 7.76 -9.08
C MET A 136 -1.49 9.10 -8.80
N ARG A 137 -0.73 10.21 -8.83
CA ARG A 137 -1.31 11.54 -8.60
C ARG A 137 -2.34 11.92 -9.67
N THR A 138 -2.05 11.63 -10.93
CA THR A 138 -2.98 11.87 -12.05
C THR A 138 -4.28 11.08 -11.84
N THR A 139 -4.18 9.76 -11.64
CA THR A 139 -5.37 8.91 -11.44
C THR A 139 -6.19 9.36 -10.23
N LEU A 140 -5.55 9.63 -9.08
CA LEU A 140 -6.28 10.08 -7.89
C LEU A 140 -6.93 11.46 -8.08
N SER A 141 -6.27 12.37 -8.82
CA SER A 141 -6.83 13.69 -9.12
C SER A 141 -8.05 13.57 -10.04
N GLU A 142 -7.97 12.75 -11.10
CA GLU A 142 -9.08 12.51 -12.01
C GLU A 142 -10.29 11.90 -11.29
N LEU A 143 -10.06 10.91 -10.43
CA LEU A 143 -11.12 10.31 -9.61
C LEU A 143 -11.75 11.35 -8.67
N TRP A 144 -10.93 12.20 -8.05
CA TRP A 144 -11.43 13.27 -7.18
C TRP A 144 -12.30 14.27 -7.94
N GLU A 145 -11.84 14.74 -9.10
CA GLU A 145 -12.61 15.63 -9.98
C GLU A 145 -13.92 14.98 -10.42
N ARG A 146 -13.88 13.69 -10.77
CA ARG A 146 -15.07 12.91 -11.09
C ARG A 146 -16.05 12.85 -9.92
N GLY A 147 -15.56 12.66 -8.69
CA GLY A 147 -16.39 12.66 -7.50
C GLY A 147 -17.12 13.97 -7.26
N LYS A 148 -16.52 15.12 -7.58
CA LYS A 148 -17.18 16.42 -7.43
C LYS A 148 -18.42 16.59 -8.31
N THR A 149 -18.58 15.77 -9.35
CA THR A 149 -19.76 15.82 -10.24
C THR A 149 -21.04 15.26 -9.59
N GLY A 150 -20.95 14.62 -8.42
CA GLY A 150 -22.12 14.05 -7.76
C GLY A 150 -22.59 12.71 -8.34
N VAL A 151 -21.84 12.14 -9.29
CA VAL A 151 -22.20 10.90 -9.98
C VAL A 151 -21.25 9.79 -9.54
N PRO A 152 -21.77 8.59 -9.17
CA PRO A 152 -20.94 7.43 -8.87
C PRO A 152 -19.99 7.08 -10.02
N LEU A 153 -18.78 6.62 -9.68
CA LEU A 153 -17.86 6.07 -10.66
C LEU A 153 -18.52 4.88 -11.37
N SER A 154 -18.32 4.77 -12.67
CA SER A 154 -18.61 3.57 -13.44
C SER A 154 -17.71 2.41 -13.02
N GLU A 155 -18.09 1.20 -13.39
CA GLU A 155 -17.26 0.01 -13.16
C GLU A 155 -15.88 0.13 -13.81
N ALA A 156 -15.83 0.63 -15.04
CA ALA A 156 -14.59 0.85 -15.77
C ALA A 156 -13.65 1.84 -15.03
N GLU A 157 -14.19 2.94 -14.51
CA GLU A 157 -13.40 3.92 -13.72
C GLU A 157 -12.84 3.27 -12.44
N ARG A 158 -13.65 2.45 -11.73
CA ARG A 158 -13.19 1.72 -10.54
C ARG A 158 -12.11 0.68 -10.87
N LEU A 159 -12.26 -0.06 -11.97
CA LEU A 159 -11.27 -1.03 -12.43
C LEU A 159 -9.95 -0.36 -12.82
N MET A 160 -10.03 0.78 -13.52
CA MET A 160 -8.85 1.58 -13.86
C MET A 160 -8.12 2.06 -12.60
N ALA A 161 -8.84 2.61 -11.62
CA ALA A 161 -8.27 3.01 -10.32
C ALA A 161 -7.56 1.84 -9.62
N ARG A 162 -8.21 0.67 -9.58
CA ARG A 162 -7.63 -0.55 -9.01
C ARG A 162 -6.38 -1.01 -9.75
N ASN A 163 -6.38 -0.97 -11.07
CA ASN A 163 -5.24 -1.38 -11.89
C ASN A 163 -4.03 -0.47 -11.63
N THR A 164 -4.22 0.86 -11.63
CA THR A 164 -3.14 1.81 -11.35
C THR A 164 -2.54 1.60 -9.97
N THR A 165 -3.37 1.47 -8.94
CA THR A 165 -2.92 1.27 -7.56
C THR A 165 -2.17 -0.06 -7.41
N THR A 166 -2.73 -1.14 -7.94
CA THR A 166 -2.09 -2.46 -7.93
C THR A 166 -0.74 -2.45 -8.66
N ALA A 167 -0.67 -1.83 -9.84
CA ALA A 167 0.59 -1.67 -10.57
C ALA A 167 1.62 -0.89 -9.76
N GLY A 168 1.21 0.17 -9.06
CA GLY A 168 2.10 0.94 -8.20
C GLY A 168 2.67 0.14 -7.02
N VAL A 169 1.92 -0.81 -6.44
CA VAL A 169 2.43 -1.73 -5.41
C VAL A 169 3.56 -2.59 -5.97
N TYR A 170 3.36 -3.19 -7.15
CA TYR A 170 4.39 -4.00 -7.81
C TYR A 170 5.61 -3.16 -8.16
N LEU A 171 5.43 -1.97 -8.73
CA LEU A 171 6.53 -1.06 -9.05
C LEU A 171 7.34 -0.68 -7.81
N GLY A 172 6.68 -0.33 -6.69
CA GLY A 172 7.37 -0.03 -5.45
C GLY A 172 8.14 -1.22 -4.89
N THR A 173 7.60 -2.43 -5.01
CA THR A 173 8.27 -3.67 -4.61
C THR A 173 9.51 -3.96 -5.46
N ASP A 174 9.40 -3.82 -6.77
CA ASP A 174 10.50 -4.07 -7.70
C ASP A 174 11.62 -3.03 -7.54
N LEU A 175 11.26 -1.77 -7.27
CA LEU A 175 12.20 -0.72 -6.91
C LEU A 175 12.95 -1.04 -5.62
N ALA A 176 12.22 -1.45 -4.57
CA ALA A 176 12.83 -1.84 -3.31
C ALA A 176 13.85 -2.98 -3.50
N ARG A 177 13.49 -4.02 -4.26
CA ARG A 177 14.41 -5.14 -4.58
C ARG A 177 15.64 -4.67 -5.34
N ALA A 178 15.45 -3.93 -6.44
CA ALA A 178 16.56 -3.47 -7.26
C ALA A 178 17.56 -2.60 -6.48
N VAL A 179 17.05 -1.75 -5.59
CA VAL A 179 17.87 -0.88 -4.73
C VAL A 179 18.55 -1.69 -3.62
N PHE A 180 17.87 -2.67 -3.05
CA PHE A 180 18.46 -3.58 -2.07
C PHE A 180 19.65 -4.37 -2.65
N ASP A 181 19.52 -4.86 -3.90
CA ASP A 181 20.56 -5.65 -4.57
C ASP A 181 21.88 -4.86 -4.73
N VAL A 182 21.81 -3.56 -5.02
CA VAL A 182 23.02 -2.72 -5.18
C VAL A 182 23.62 -2.25 -3.85
N ALA A 183 22.88 -2.32 -2.75
CA ALA A 183 23.38 -1.98 -1.42
C ALA A 183 24.39 -3.02 -0.90
N GLY A 184 24.31 -4.27 -1.37
CA GLY A 184 25.23 -5.34 -1.02
C GLY A 184 25.12 -5.79 0.44
N THR A 185 26.20 -6.37 0.97
CA THR A 185 26.21 -7.04 2.29
C THR A 185 26.02 -6.11 3.50
N SER A 186 26.05 -4.79 3.32
CA SER A 186 25.69 -3.88 4.42
C SER A 186 24.18 -3.84 4.67
N ALA A 187 23.35 -4.12 3.66
CA ALA A 187 21.89 -4.03 3.78
C ALA A 187 21.28 -5.14 4.65
N ILE A 188 22.01 -6.23 4.90
CA ILE A 188 21.53 -7.36 5.71
C ILE A 188 21.82 -7.21 7.20
N ARG A 189 22.59 -6.19 7.61
CA ARG A 189 22.85 -5.94 9.03
C ARG A 189 21.66 -5.20 9.61
N ARG A 190 21.21 -5.62 10.80
CA ARG A 190 20.29 -4.79 11.60
C ARG A 190 21.03 -3.48 11.92
N GLY A 191 20.56 -2.36 11.38
CA GLY A 191 21.05 -1.03 11.76
C GLY A 191 20.81 -0.81 13.25
N GLY A 192 21.79 -0.22 13.95
CA GLY A 192 21.68 0.11 15.36
C GLY A 192 20.66 1.22 15.62
N GLU A 193 19.95 1.04 16.75
CA GLU A 193 18.98 1.91 17.42
C GLU A 193 17.70 2.29 16.64
N TRP A 194 16.60 1.62 17.01
CA TRP A 194 15.21 2.05 16.77
C TRP A 194 14.72 2.86 17.98
#